data_AF-A0A8T7CIJ5-F1
#
_entry.id   AF-A0A8T7CIJ5-F1
#
_cell.length_a   1.000
_cell.length_b   1.000
_cell.length_c   1.000
_cell.angle_alpha   90.00
_cell.angle_beta   90.00
_cell.angle_gamma   90.00
#
_symmetry.space_group_name_H-M   'P 1'
#
loop_
_entity.id
_entity.type
_entity.pdbx_description
1 polymer ?
#
loop_
_entity_poly.entity_id
_entity_poly.type
_entity_poly.pdbx_seq_one_letter_code
_entity_poly.pdbx_strand_id
1 'polypeptide(L)'
;GETHYWVETEVDNYKVSKKGQRKRQGDAVVMKVLLPASALNGDPGNILNNLGGYGKEIIMQAGDAQPMRIREGGMMAGMMLKAMGVKVEYQFASAGNEKVTVPAGEFKAEKFTGSGSVETRVLMSKMSVQSDSQFWLSRDVPFGMVKMSSVETVNGKPQTTEAHLAAYGNSGATSAISGEPMDMFGGPDGGLNLQDLIPGG
;
A
#
# COMPACT_ATOMS: atom_id res chain seq x y z
N GLY A 1 27.83 7.89 2.46
CA GLY A 1 26.70 6.95 2.67
C GLY A 1 25.46 7.54 2.03
N GLU A 2 24.52 6.70 1.61
CA GLU A 2 23.20 7.16 1.17
C GLU A 2 22.33 7.50 2.39
N THR A 3 21.55 8.57 2.32
CA THR A 3 20.57 8.92 3.37
C THR A 3 19.26 8.18 3.09
N HIS A 4 18.69 7.57 4.12
CA HIS A 4 17.38 6.92 4.08
C HIS A 4 16.43 7.54 5.10
N TYR A 5 15.13 7.45 4.81
CA TYR A 5 14.06 7.86 5.70
C TYR A 5 13.10 6.72 5.93
N TRP A 6 12.64 6.59 7.17
CA TRP A 6 11.49 5.77 7.51
C TRP A 6 10.22 6.58 7.31
N VAL A 7 9.30 6.02 6.55
CA VAL A 7 7.93 6.52 6.43
C VAL A 7 7.02 5.53 7.13
N GLU A 8 6.28 5.99 8.14
CA GLU A 8 5.30 5.18 8.85
C GLU A 8 3.88 5.63 8.49
N THR A 9 3.03 4.66 8.17
CA THR A 9 1.63 4.85 7.82
C THR A 9 0.80 3.98 8.73
N GLU A 10 -0.14 4.58 9.46
CA GLU A 10 -1.18 3.86 10.19
C GLU A 10 -2.46 3.83 9.36
N VAL A 11 -3.03 2.64 9.20
CA VAL A 11 -4.22 2.40 8.39
C VAL A 11 -5.32 1.84 9.28
N ASP A 12 -6.37 2.63 9.49
CA ASP A 12 -7.62 2.16 10.05
C ASP A 12 -8.57 1.67 8.95
N ASN A 13 -9.08 0.46 9.14
CA ASN A 13 -9.99 -0.18 8.20
C ASN A 13 -11.45 0.01 8.65
N TYR A 14 -12.31 0.42 7.71
CA TYR A 14 -13.73 0.63 7.95
C TYR A 14 -14.59 -0.05 6.89
N LYS A 15 -15.60 -0.78 7.34
CA LYS A 15 -16.71 -1.21 6.49
C LYS A 15 -17.77 -0.11 6.45
N VAL A 16 -18.12 0.33 5.24
CA VAL A 16 -19.22 1.28 5.04
C VAL A 16 -20.53 0.50 4.84
N SER A 17 -21.53 0.78 5.68
CA SER A 17 -22.86 0.19 5.54
C SER A 17 -23.63 0.81 4.36
N LYS A 18 -24.72 0.17 3.92
CA LYS A 18 -25.63 0.73 2.90
C LYS A 18 -26.20 2.12 3.27
N LYS A 19 -26.18 2.48 4.56
CA LYS A 19 -26.64 3.78 5.08
C LYS A 19 -25.51 4.82 5.20
N GLY A 20 -24.32 4.52 4.69
CA GLY A 20 -23.15 5.41 4.77
C GLY A 20 -22.42 5.42 6.12
N GLN A 21 -22.92 4.68 7.12
CA GLN A 21 -22.26 4.60 8.42
C GLN A 21 -20.97 3.76 8.33
N ARG A 22 -19.87 4.30 8.85
CA ARG A 22 -18.58 3.63 8.97
C ARG A 22 -18.56 2.76 10.23
N LYS A 23 -18.23 1.48 10.08
CA LYS A 23 -17.98 0.56 11.20
C LYS A 23 -16.55 0.05 11.07
N ARG A 24 -15.73 0.24 12.10
CA ARG A 24 -14.35 -0.27 12.12
C ARG A 24 -14.36 -1.78 11.85
N GLN A 25 -13.43 -2.25 11.03
CA GLN A 25 -13.32 -3.64 10.62
C GLN A 25 -11.87 -4.09 10.73
N GLY A 26 -11.62 -5.08 11.59
CA GLY A 26 -10.26 -5.55 11.85
C GLY A 26 -9.43 -4.56 12.65
N ASP A 27 -8.16 -4.93 12.85
CA ASP A 27 -7.20 -4.12 13.58
C ASP A 27 -6.60 -3.03 12.68
N ALA A 28 -6.09 -1.96 13.32
CA ALA A 28 -5.24 -1.00 12.62
C ALA A 28 -3.96 -1.70 12.15
N VAL A 29 -3.50 -1.30 10.97
CA VAL A 29 -2.24 -1.80 10.41
C VAL A 29 -1.26 -0.65 10.38
N VAL A 30 -0.11 -0.83 11.02
CA VAL A 30 1.03 0.07 10.95
C VAL A 30 2.00 -0.51 9.92
N MET A 31 2.33 0.28 8.90
CA MET A 31 3.32 -0.05 7.89
C MET A 31 4.45 0.97 7.91
N LYS A 32 5.69 0.50 8.02
CA LYS A 32 6.88 1.32 8.05
C LYS A 32 7.79 0.94 6.87
N VAL A 33 8.10 1.90 6.00
CA VAL A 33 8.88 1.65 4.78
C VAL A 33 10.17 2.47 4.82
N LEU A 34 11.30 1.81 4.56
CA LEU A 34 12.60 2.44 4.42
C LEU A 34 12.81 2.87 2.97
N LEU A 35 12.89 4.17 2.74
CA LEU A 35 13.03 4.78 1.42
C LEU A 35 14.34 5.56 1.32
N PRO A 36 15.04 5.57 0.17
CA PRO A 36 16.15 6.49 -0.05
C PRO A 36 15.65 7.94 -0.09
N ALA A 37 16.45 8.88 0.41
CA ALA A 37 16.13 10.31 0.39
C ALA A 37 15.80 10.84 -1.01
N SER A 38 16.41 10.25 -2.04
CA SER A 38 16.12 10.57 -3.45
C SER A 38 14.70 10.22 -3.87
N ALA A 39 14.06 9.20 -3.26
CA ALA A 39 12.68 8.86 -3.55
C ALA A 39 11.74 9.99 -3.12
N LEU A 40 11.95 10.60 -1.94
CA LEU A 40 11.08 11.68 -1.43
C LEU A 40 11.15 12.97 -2.26
N ASN A 41 12.25 13.17 -3.00
CA ASN A 41 12.42 14.32 -3.89
C ASN A 41 12.00 14.01 -5.34
N GLY A 42 11.59 12.78 -5.63
CA GLY A 42 11.13 12.35 -6.94
C GLY A 42 9.67 12.72 -7.21
N ASP A 43 9.20 12.42 -8.42
CA ASP A 43 7.79 12.56 -8.78
C ASP A 43 6.94 11.63 -7.90
N PRO A 44 6.02 12.15 -7.06
CA PRO A 44 5.16 11.35 -6.18
C PRO A 44 4.35 10.28 -6.91
N GLY A 45 3.99 10.52 -8.18
CA GLY A 45 3.31 9.53 -9.02
C GLY A 45 4.19 8.31 -9.33
N ASN A 46 5.50 8.51 -9.48
CA ASN A 46 6.46 7.43 -9.73
C ASN A 46 6.76 6.61 -8.48
N ILE A 47 6.70 7.23 -7.28
CA ILE A 47 6.91 6.53 -6.00
C ILE A 47 5.75 5.57 -5.73
N LEU A 48 4.51 6.00 -5.94
CA LEU A 48 3.32 5.16 -5.73
C LEU A 48 3.23 4.01 -6.72
N ASN A 49 3.58 4.27 -7.99
CA ASN A 49 3.62 3.22 -9.02
C ASN A 49 4.74 2.20 -8.80
N ASN A 50 5.79 2.57 -8.06
CA ASN A 50 6.98 1.74 -7.86
C ASN A 50 7.40 1.68 -6.39
N LEU A 51 6.47 1.55 -5.43
CA LEU A 51 6.86 1.31 -4.03
C LEU A 51 7.76 0.09 -3.90
N GLY A 52 7.59 -0.91 -4.78
CA GLY A 52 8.53 -2.02 -4.94
C GLY A 52 9.93 -1.59 -5.38
N GLY A 53 10.08 -0.61 -6.29
CA GLY A 53 11.40 -0.14 -6.73
C GLY A 53 12.18 0.67 -5.69
N TYR A 54 11.51 1.28 -4.71
CA TYR A 54 12.12 2.21 -3.76
C TYR A 54 12.17 1.71 -2.30
N GLY A 55 11.29 0.78 -1.93
CA GLY A 55 11.27 0.18 -0.59
C GLY A 55 12.43 -0.78 -0.37
N LYS A 56 13.44 -0.36 0.41
CA LYS A 56 14.55 -1.25 0.81
C LYS A 56 14.10 -2.26 1.88
N GLU A 57 13.26 -1.82 2.80
CA GLU A 57 12.71 -2.60 3.90
C GLU A 57 11.29 -2.16 4.18
N ILE A 58 10.40 -3.12 4.46
CA ILE A 58 9.04 -2.88 4.90
C ILE A 58 8.85 -3.61 6.23
N ILE A 59 8.35 -2.93 7.25
CA ILE A 59 7.91 -3.52 8.51
C ILE A 59 6.40 -3.34 8.61
N MET A 60 5.68 -4.40 8.93
CA MET A 60 4.22 -4.38 9.07
C MET A 60 3.80 -4.96 10.42
N GLN A 61 2.83 -4.32 11.07
CA GLN A 61 2.21 -4.80 12.30
C GLN A 61 0.69 -4.56 12.23
N ALA A 62 -0.10 -5.57 12.59
CA ALA A 62 -1.55 -5.45 12.72
C ALA A 62 -1.95 -5.63 14.19
N GLY A 63 -2.55 -4.60 14.78
CA GLY A 63 -2.87 -4.60 16.22
C GLY A 63 -1.64 -4.93 17.08
N ASP A 64 -1.80 -5.86 18.01
CA ASP A 64 -0.72 -6.32 18.91
C ASP A 64 0.07 -7.52 18.37
N ALA A 65 -0.10 -7.86 17.08
CA ALA A 65 0.64 -8.96 16.47
C ALA A 65 2.15 -8.65 16.40
N GLN A 66 2.96 -9.71 16.36
CA GLN A 66 4.40 -9.56 16.18
C GLN A 66 4.72 -8.83 14.86
N PRO A 67 5.55 -7.78 14.86
CA PRO A 67 5.89 -7.08 13.63
C PRO A 67 6.65 -7.99 12.67
N MET A 68 6.35 -7.89 11.38
CA MET A 68 7.01 -8.65 10.33
C MET A 68 7.86 -7.73 9.48
N ARG A 69 9.12 -8.11 9.23
CA ARG A 69 10.05 -7.42 8.33
C ARG A 69 10.12 -8.16 7.00
N ILE A 70 9.95 -7.41 5.93
CA ILE A 70 10.16 -7.82 4.55
C ILE A 70 11.35 -7.02 4.02
N ARG A 71 12.49 -7.69 3.84
CA ARG A 71 13.68 -7.10 3.19
C ARG A 71 13.58 -7.28 1.69
N GLU A 72 14.11 -6.31 0.93
CA GLU A 72 14.12 -6.34 -0.54
C GLU A 72 12.71 -6.48 -1.16
N GLY A 73 11.71 -5.87 -0.51
CA GLY A 73 10.28 -6.01 -0.83
C GLY A 73 9.92 -5.75 -2.30
N GLY A 74 10.75 -5.02 -3.03
CA GLY A 74 10.63 -4.84 -4.48
C GLY A 74 10.77 -6.07 -5.34
N MET A 75 11.84 -6.83 -5.14
CA MET A 75 12.15 -7.97 -5.99
C MET A 75 11.33 -9.18 -5.59
N MET A 76 11.13 -9.42 -4.29
CA MET A 76 10.35 -10.56 -3.80
C MET A 76 8.84 -10.40 -4.01
N ALA A 77 8.24 -9.22 -3.76
CA ALA A 77 6.82 -9.00 -4.08
C ALA A 77 6.59 -9.04 -5.60
N GLY A 78 7.52 -8.47 -6.39
CA GLY A 78 7.49 -8.57 -7.85
C GLY A 78 7.64 -10.01 -8.37
N MET A 79 8.49 -10.83 -7.72
CA MET A 79 8.65 -12.26 -8.05
C MET A 79 7.44 -13.08 -7.62
N MET A 80 6.84 -12.81 -6.47
CA MET A 80 5.64 -13.49 -5.99
C MET A 80 4.43 -13.20 -6.89
N LEU A 81 4.22 -11.92 -7.26
CA LEU A 81 3.18 -11.53 -8.22
C LEU A 81 3.40 -12.21 -9.59
N LYS A 82 4.63 -12.19 -10.12
CA LYS A 82 4.97 -12.91 -11.36
C LYS A 82 4.76 -14.42 -11.25
N ALA A 83 5.14 -15.04 -10.13
CA ALA A 83 4.98 -16.47 -9.86
C ALA A 83 3.50 -16.88 -9.76
N MET A 84 2.64 -15.98 -9.29
CA MET A 84 1.18 -16.14 -9.26
C MET A 84 0.49 -15.81 -10.60
N GLY A 85 1.27 -15.54 -11.65
CA GLY A 85 0.78 -15.20 -12.99
C GLY A 85 0.17 -13.79 -13.09
N VAL A 86 0.35 -12.95 -12.07
CA VAL A 86 -0.21 -11.61 -11.98
C VAL A 86 0.60 -10.66 -12.85
N LYS A 87 0.07 -10.35 -14.04
CA LYS A 87 0.58 -9.28 -14.90
C LYS A 87 -0.14 -7.98 -14.53
N VAL A 88 0.51 -7.15 -13.72
CA VAL A 88 -0.02 -5.82 -13.37
C VAL A 88 0.51 -4.79 -14.36
N GLU A 89 -0.36 -4.33 -15.25
CA GLU A 89 -0.10 -3.15 -16.08
C GLU A 89 -1.03 -2.05 -15.59
N TYR A 90 -0.50 -1.09 -14.83
CA TYR A 90 -1.21 0.14 -14.55
C TYR A 90 -0.72 1.23 -15.49
N GLN A 91 -1.63 1.87 -16.20
CA GLN A 91 -1.36 3.10 -16.93
C GLN A 91 -2.03 4.24 -16.21
N PHE A 92 -1.25 5.05 -15.50
CA PHE A 92 -1.75 6.27 -14.87
C PHE A 92 -1.52 7.47 -15.77
N ALA A 93 -2.57 8.27 -15.95
CA ALA A 93 -2.52 9.56 -16.63
C ALA A 93 -2.90 10.67 -15.65
N SER A 94 -2.23 11.82 -15.74
CA SER A 94 -2.64 13.02 -15.03
C SER A 94 -3.98 13.50 -15.60
N ALA A 95 -4.95 13.72 -14.71
CA ALA A 95 -6.31 14.15 -15.00
C ALA A 95 -6.56 15.61 -14.57
N GLY A 96 -5.51 16.34 -14.20
CA GLY A 96 -5.57 17.76 -13.84
C GLY A 96 -5.41 18.01 -12.34
N ASN A 97 -5.59 19.27 -11.94
CA ASN A 97 -5.48 19.70 -10.56
C ASN A 97 -6.85 20.02 -9.97
N GLU A 98 -7.13 19.54 -8.76
CA GLU A 98 -8.33 19.90 -8.02
C GLU A 98 -8.09 20.11 -6.53
N LYS A 99 -9.05 20.76 -5.88
CA LYS A 99 -9.03 20.99 -4.44
C LYS A 99 -9.74 19.83 -3.74
N VAL A 100 -9.09 19.20 -2.78
CA VAL A 100 -9.60 18.01 -2.10
C VAL A 100 -9.69 18.28 -0.60
N THR A 101 -10.86 18.04 -0.02
CA THR A 101 -11.09 18.09 1.43
C THR A 101 -11.12 16.67 1.99
N VAL A 102 -10.28 16.42 2.99
CA VAL A 102 -10.16 15.16 3.74
C VAL A 102 -10.08 15.47 5.24
N PRO A 103 -10.16 14.49 6.16
CA PRO A 103 -10.12 14.79 7.59
C PRO A 103 -8.85 15.55 8.03
N ALA A 104 -7.71 15.34 7.37
CA ALA A 104 -6.48 16.08 7.65
C ALA A 104 -6.49 17.56 7.21
N GLY A 105 -7.50 18.01 6.46
CA GLY A 105 -7.60 19.37 5.96
C GLY A 105 -7.94 19.45 4.48
N GLU A 106 -7.60 20.58 3.88
CA GLU A 106 -7.91 20.90 2.49
C GLU A 106 -6.62 21.12 1.70
N PHE A 107 -6.49 20.43 0.56
CA PHE A 107 -5.25 20.37 -0.21
C PHE A 107 -5.50 20.70 -1.67
N LYS A 108 -4.54 21.38 -2.31
CA LYS A 108 -4.44 21.42 -3.77
C LYS A 108 -3.71 20.16 -4.22
N ALA A 109 -4.38 19.31 -4.99
CA ALA A 109 -3.86 18.01 -5.40
C ALA A 109 -3.91 17.83 -6.92
N GLU A 110 -2.88 17.19 -7.46
CA GLU A 110 -2.89 16.65 -8.82
C GLU A 110 -3.60 15.29 -8.80
N LYS A 111 -4.59 15.14 -9.67
CA LYS A 111 -5.35 13.92 -9.83
C LYS A 111 -4.69 13.04 -10.88
N PHE A 112 -4.50 11.78 -10.54
CA PHE A 112 -4.10 10.73 -11.47
C PHE A 112 -5.22 9.71 -11.60
N THR A 113 -5.45 9.22 -12.81
CA THR A 113 -6.40 8.15 -13.08
C THR A 113 -5.70 7.04 -13.82
N GLY A 114 -5.95 5.81 -13.43
CA GLY A 114 -5.41 4.66 -14.15
C GLY A 114 -6.28 3.45 -13.97
N SER A 115 -6.26 2.58 -14.97
CA SER A 115 -6.93 1.30 -14.93
C SER A 115 -5.91 0.19 -15.05
N GLY A 116 -6.26 -0.97 -14.52
CA GLY A 116 -5.46 -2.17 -14.59
C GLY A 116 -6.34 -3.39 -14.52
N SER A 117 -5.86 -4.50 -15.06
CA SER A 117 -6.53 -5.79 -14.89
C SER A 117 -5.53 -6.83 -14.44
N VAL A 118 -5.90 -7.57 -13.40
CA VAL A 118 -5.13 -8.70 -12.91
C VAL A 118 -5.94 -9.97 -13.16
N GLU A 119 -5.33 -10.89 -13.88
CA GLU A 119 -5.83 -12.26 -13.99
C GLU A 119 -4.93 -13.17 -13.15
N THR A 120 -5.51 -13.84 -12.16
CA THR A 120 -4.80 -14.86 -11.38
C THR A 120 -5.52 -16.20 -11.54
N ARG A 121 -4.74 -17.29 -11.60
CA ARG A 121 -5.27 -18.64 -11.46
C ARG A 121 -4.98 -19.14 -10.05
N VAL A 122 -6.02 -19.40 -9.28
CA VAL A 122 -5.91 -20.09 -7.98
C VAL A 122 -6.40 -21.51 -8.20
N LEU A 123 -5.49 -22.49 -8.12
CA LEU A 123 -5.74 -23.90 -8.40
C LEU A 123 -6.31 -24.11 -9.83
N MET A 124 -7.64 -24.28 -9.94
CA MET A 124 -8.38 -24.46 -11.20
C MET A 124 -9.33 -23.30 -11.53
N SER A 125 -9.45 -22.28 -10.67
CA SER A 125 -10.35 -21.14 -10.87
C SER A 125 -9.59 -19.90 -11.33
N LYS A 126 -10.06 -19.30 -12.41
CA LYS A 126 -9.57 -18.02 -12.94
C LYS A 126 -10.29 -16.89 -12.22
N MET A 127 -9.53 -16.09 -11.46
CA MET A 127 -9.99 -14.84 -10.89
C MET A 127 -9.58 -13.70 -11.81
N SER A 128 -10.56 -12.90 -12.23
CA SER A 128 -10.30 -11.67 -12.98
C SER A 128 -10.70 -10.49 -12.11
N VAL A 129 -9.75 -9.59 -11.91
CA VAL A 129 -9.93 -8.32 -11.20
C VAL A 129 -9.66 -7.22 -12.22
N GLN A 130 -10.66 -6.40 -12.49
CA GLN A 130 -10.49 -5.14 -13.20
C GLN A 130 -10.53 -4.02 -12.18
N SER A 131 -9.63 -3.05 -12.27
CA SER A 131 -9.53 -1.95 -11.31
C SER A 131 -9.47 -0.63 -12.07
N ASP A 132 -10.35 0.29 -11.71
CA ASP A 132 -10.26 1.70 -12.10
C ASP A 132 -9.92 2.50 -10.84
N SER A 133 -8.75 3.12 -10.83
CA SER A 133 -8.18 3.79 -9.65
C SER A 133 -7.92 5.27 -9.92
N GLN A 134 -8.16 6.09 -8.90
CA GLN A 134 -7.91 7.52 -8.88
C GLN A 134 -7.07 7.86 -7.64
N PHE A 135 -6.05 8.67 -7.84
CA PHE A 135 -5.14 9.14 -6.80
C PHE A 135 -5.10 10.65 -6.80
N TRP A 136 -5.00 11.24 -5.62
CA TRP A 136 -4.82 12.68 -5.44
C TRP A 136 -3.55 12.93 -4.68
N LEU A 137 -2.60 13.62 -5.32
CA LEU A 137 -1.27 13.88 -4.78
C LEU A 137 -1.10 15.38 -4.54
N SER A 138 -0.78 15.77 -3.31
CA SER A 138 -0.46 17.15 -2.92
C SER A 138 1.00 17.25 -2.51
N ARG A 139 1.67 18.31 -2.95
CA ARG A 139 3.06 18.61 -2.55
C ARG A 139 3.17 19.09 -1.10
N ASP A 140 2.05 19.48 -0.50
CA ASP A 140 1.98 19.96 0.88
C ASP A 140 2.00 18.80 1.90
N VAL A 141 1.93 17.57 1.41
CA VAL A 141 2.00 16.34 2.20
C VAL A 141 3.30 15.59 1.87
N PRO A 142 4.15 15.25 2.85
CA PRO A 142 5.49 14.68 2.60
C PRO A 142 5.52 13.40 1.74
N PHE A 143 4.44 12.61 1.75
CA PHE A 143 4.29 11.37 0.98
C PHE A 143 3.28 11.52 -0.18
N GLY A 144 2.84 12.75 -0.45
CA GLY A 144 2.02 13.10 -1.61
C GLY A 144 0.54 12.76 -1.47
N MET A 145 0.19 11.53 -1.10
CA MET A 145 -1.18 11.03 -1.24
C MET A 145 -2.13 11.58 -0.19
N VAL A 146 -3.18 12.29 -0.64
CA VAL A 146 -4.25 12.81 0.23
C VAL A 146 -5.54 12.01 0.14
N LYS A 147 -5.80 11.39 -1.02
CA LYS A 147 -7.00 10.59 -1.27
C LYS A 147 -6.71 9.52 -2.32
N MET A 148 -7.37 8.38 -2.18
CA MET A 148 -7.45 7.34 -3.19
C MET A 148 -8.91 6.86 -3.32
N SER A 149 -9.34 6.55 -4.54
CA SER A 149 -10.59 5.86 -4.80
C SER A 149 -10.36 4.80 -5.87
N SER A 150 -10.85 3.60 -5.64
CA SER A 150 -10.78 2.51 -6.61
C SER A 150 -12.12 1.81 -6.72
N VAL A 151 -12.49 1.47 -7.96
CA VAL A 151 -13.59 0.55 -8.25
C VAL A 151 -12.98 -0.72 -8.81
N GLU A 152 -13.10 -1.81 -8.07
CA GLU A 152 -12.61 -3.12 -8.44
C GLU A 152 -13.77 -4.02 -8.84
N THR A 153 -13.76 -4.56 -10.04
CA THR A 153 -14.69 -5.59 -10.48
C THR A 153 -14.05 -6.95 -10.28
N VAL A 154 -14.46 -7.66 -9.23
CA VAL A 154 -14.00 -9.02 -8.92
C VAL A 154 -15.06 -10.01 -9.36
N ASN A 155 -14.74 -10.84 -10.37
CA ASN A 155 -15.69 -11.83 -10.92
C ASN A 155 -17.05 -11.21 -11.31
N GLY A 156 -17.02 -10.04 -11.94
CA GLY A 156 -18.21 -9.31 -12.39
C GLY A 156 -18.97 -8.55 -11.29
N LYS A 157 -18.50 -8.55 -10.04
CA LYS A 157 -19.10 -7.80 -8.93
C LYS A 157 -18.25 -6.57 -8.58
N PRO A 158 -18.81 -5.35 -8.64
CA PRO A 158 -18.07 -4.15 -8.28
C PRO A 158 -17.89 -4.06 -6.76
N GLN A 159 -16.70 -3.64 -6.36
CA GLN A 159 -16.32 -3.27 -5.02
C GLN A 159 -15.70 -1.88 -5.07
N THR A 160 -16.02 -1.02 -4.12
CA THR A 160 -15.46 0.33 -4.07
C THR A 160 -14.62 0.46 -2.81
N THR A 161 -13.39 0.92 -3.01
CA THR A 161 -12.43 1.19 -1.95
C THR A 161 -12.11 2.67 -1.97
N GLU A 162 -12.09 3.31 -0.81
CA GLU A 162 -11.62 4.68 -0.65
C GLU A 162 -10.64 4.77 0.50
N ALA A 163 -9.59 5.56 0.32
CA ALA A 163 -8.68 5.96 1.39
C ALA A 163 -8.61 7.48 1.46
N HIS A 164 -8.58 8.01 2.68
CA HIS A 164 -8.54 9.44 2.96
C HIS A 164 -7.44 9.72 3.97
N LEU A 165 -6.64 10.76 3.73
CA LEU A 165 -5.65 11.18 4.70
C LEU A 165 -6.33 11.72 5.96
N ALA A 166 -6.13 11.02 7.08
CA ALA A 166 -6.73 11.38 8.36
C ALA A 166 -5.88 12.40 9.13
N ALA A 167 -4.56 12.19 9.18
CA ALA A 167 -3.59 13.08 9.80
C ALA A 167 -2.19 12.82 9.21
N TYR A 168 -1.28 13.79 9.35
CA TYR A 168 0.14 13.65 9.01
C TYR A 168 1.00 14.56 9.89
N GLY A 169 2.30 14.25 10.01
CA GLY A 169 3.26 15.04 10.79
C GLY A 169 4.70 14.77 10.34
N ASN A 170 5.62 15.64 10.74
CA ASN A 170 7.06 15.51 10.44
C ASN A 170 7.81 14.82 11.59
N SER A 171 8.99 14.28 11.28
CA SER A 171 9.83 13.40 12.13
C SER A 171 9.88 13.74 13.62
N GLY A 172 9.80 12.69 14.46
CA GLY A 172 9.82 12.80 15.94
C GLY A 172 8.73 11.98 16.64
N ALA A 173 7.75 11.47 15.89
CA ALA A 173 6.75 10.55 16.41
C ALA A 173 7.40 9.24 16.88
N THR A 174 6.99 8.78 18.06
CA THR A 174 7.30 7.42 18.52
C THR A 174 6.67 6.45 17.51
N SER A 175 7.46 5.48 17.03
CA SER A 175 6.97 4.46 16.11
C SER A 175 5.77 3.75 16.74
N ALA A 176 4.70 3.56 15.99
CA ALA A 176 3.57 2.74 16.42
C ALA A 176 3.89 1.23 16.35
N ILE A 177 5.04 0.86 15.76
CA ILE A 177 5.57 -0.50 15.83
C ILE A 177 6.06 -0.78 17.26
N SER A 178 5.44 -1.75 17.94
CA SER A 178 5.61 -1.96 19.39
C SER A 178 6.65 -3.02 19.77
N GLY A 179 7.31 -3.66 18.80
CA GLY A 179 8.30 -4.72 19.06
C GLY A 179 9.37 -4.87 17.98
N GLU A 180 10.34 -5.75 18.22
CA GLU A 180 11.36 -6.09 17.23
C GLU A 180 10.74 -6.92 16.10
N PRO A 181 10.93 -6.55 14.82
CA PRO A 181 10.29 -7.25 13.74
C PRO A 181 11.02 -8.56 13.41
N MET A 182 10.24 -9.61 13.16
CA MET A 182 10.73 -10.91 12.69
C MET A 182 10.83 -10.92 11.16
N ASP A 183 11.90 -11.50 10.62
CA ASP A 183 12.06 -11.61 9.16
C ASP A 183 11.03 -12.58 8.57
N MET A 184 10.25 -12.13 7.58
CA MET A 184 9.23 -12.94 6.94
C MET A 184 9.82 -14.12 6.16
N PHE A 185 11.03 -13.98 5.59
CA PHE A 185 11.72 -15.03 4.84
C PHE A 185 13.22 -15.02 5.10
N GLY A 186 13.82 -16.18 5.32
CA GLY A 186 15.27 -16.39 5.19
C GLY A 186 16.17 -15.56 6.12
N GLY A 187 15.64 -15.00 7.21
CA GLY A 187 16.46 -14.36 8.23
C GLY A 187 17.37 -15.37 8.95
N PRO A 188 18.49 -14.92 9.54
CA PRO A 188 19.38 -15.80 10.34
C PRO A 188 18.66 -16.48 11.52
N ASP A 189 17.49 -15.97 11.91
CA ASP A 189 16.68 -16.46 13.02
C ASP A 189 15.53 -17.41 12.58
N GLY A 190 15.52 -17.87 11.31
CA GLY A 190 14.54 -18.86 10.83
C GLY A 190 13.20 -18.27 10.41
N GLY A 191 13.22 -17.34 9.45
CA GLY A 191 12.00 -16.77 8.85
C GLY A 191 11.05 -17.84 8.29
N LEU A 192 9.77 -17.49 8.08
CA LEU A 192 8.75 -18.42 7.61
C LEU A 192 9.19 -19.12 6.32
N ASN A 193 9.10 -20.46 6.28
CA ASN A 193 9.34 -21.17 5.03
C ASN A 193 8.19 -20.89 4.07
N LEU A 194 8.52 -20.65 2.80
CA LEU A 194 7.53 -20.42 1.74
C LEU A 194 6.50 -21.56 1.63
N GLN A 195 6.90 -22.77 2.06
CA GLN A 195 6.06 -23.97 2.10
C GLN A 195 4.94 -23.86 3.16
N ASP A 196 5.17 -23.13 4.25
CA ASP A 196 4.20 -22.96 5.34
C ASP A 196 3.08 -21.96 4.99
N LEU A 197 3.27 -21.17 3.92
CA LEU A 197 2.30 -20.18 3.44
C LEU A 197 1.39 -20.72 2.34
N ILE A 198 1.63 -21.94 1.85
CA ILE A 198 0.77 -22.63 0.90
C ILE A 198 -0.09 -23.63 1.69
N PRO A 199 -1.42 -23.42 1.80
CA PRO A 199 -2.25 -24.41 2.49
C PRO A 199 -2.30 -25.69 1.64
N GLY A 200 -1.63 -26.75 2.11
CA GLY A 200 -1.78 -28.12 1.59
C GLY A 200 -0.58 -28.69 0.82
N GLY A 201 0.64 -28.56 1.36
CA GLY A 201 1.75 -29.47 1.03
C GLY A 201 1.66 -30.78 1.80
#